data_AF-A0A0F1ATN0-F1
#
_entry.id   AF-A0A0F1ATN0-F1
#
_cell.length_a   1.000
_cell.length_b   1.000
_cell.length_c   1.000
_cell.angle_alpha   90.00
_cell.angle_beta   90.00
_cell.angle_gamma   90.00
#
_symmetry.space_group_name_H-M   'P 1'
#
loop_
_entity.id
_entity.type
_entity.pdbx_description
1 polymer ?
#
loop_
_entity_poly.entity_id
_entity_poly.type
_entity_poly.pdbx_seq_one_letter_code
_entity_poly.pdbx_strand_id
1 'polypeptide(L)'
;MSYYKADTVREAANGNWLFILAALAPHLEPALRKPGRHVSCPIHGGKDGFRLFKDAHLTGGGVCNTCGANHDGFELLMWLNNWDFKQCLSEVGDYLGVEKEQPQYQQAAAPTRAPVQAKAPVQQEPMKVNNKVLDSKNRKKSIAGTLIAHGKAPYEHNEDNELSYFAFIRDKSGLERTIWGVDLERAIGESEAKYGDEIVMTNLGREPVTVVVEVKDEQGNVVREQPMQTHRNTWLVERRGATVTQFRARSNGGVEPVSHHVESAPVVNRKVETPAPQVQPAATQPEEQSSENKPKVVPMFREQPKPWLLELQEEMEKRMERERAYSARLREKIEKVWNECLPFSSHVTEPMRLYFKNRELLFKVDEVEKTDCLRFNPAMAYYDEDGNEVGKFPAIVCAIRDVEGNLVTLHRTYLTQNGKKAKVGNAKKMMPIPDGLDVNGAAIRLGEPTEGILGVAEGLETALSAYRVTQIPVWSTVNATLMESFEVPEGVHTVLIWADKDKSVTGEKSANVLKAKLEKRGIRVYVLLPKLPIPPRAKGIDWNDVLMSQGSLGFPNARYLRDFIARRRAEYGRH
;
A
#
# COMPACT_ATOMS: atom_id res chain seq x y z
N MET A 1 -17.08 0.45 -34.62
CA MET A 1 -15.93 -0.28 -35.21
C MET A 1 -15.57 -1.44 -34.29
N SER A 2 -14.73 -2.39 -34.71
CA SER A 2 -14.25 -3.43 -33.79
C SER A 2 -13.25 -2.83 -32.80
N TYR A 3 -13.32 -3.21 -31.52
CA TYR A 3 -12.53 -2.59 -30.45
C TYR A 3 -11.79 -3.64 -29.61
N TYR A 4 -10.76 -3.20 -28.89
CA TYR A 4 -10.06 -4.02 -27.90
C TYR A 4 -10.67 -3.85 -26.52
N LYS A 5 -11.06 -4.97 -25.90
CA LYS A 5 -11.40 -4.98 -24.49
C LYS A 5 -10.13 -4.88 -23.65
N ALA A 6 -10.06 -3.85 -22.79
CA ALA A 6 -8.84 -3.52 -22.05
C ALA A 6 -8.33 -4.69 -21.18
N ASP A 7 -9.23 -5.35 -20.46
CA ASP A 7 -8.88 -6.46 -19.58
C ASP A 7 -8.28 -7.64 -20.37
N THR A 8 -8.84 -7.95 -21.54
CA THR A 8 -8.36 -9.02 -22.43
C THR A 8 -6.94 -8.74 -22.93
N VAL A 9 -6.65 -7.51 -23.34
CA VAL A 9 -5.29 -7.14 -23.78
C VAL A 9 -4.31 -7.15 -22.60
N ARG A 10 -4.72 -6.70 -21.41
CA ARG A 10 -3.88 -6.73 -20.20
C ARG A 10 -3.54 -8.15 -19.78
N GLU A 11 -4.52 -9.05 -19.77
CA GLU A 11 -4.31 -10.47 -19.47
C GLU A 11 -3.36 -11.11 -20.49
N ALA A 12 -3.53 -10.82 -21.78
CA ALA A 12 -2.65 -11.31 -22.83
C ALA A 12 -1.22 -10.71 -22.75
N ALA A 13 -1.08 -9.48 -22.27
CA ALA A 13 0.23 -8.82 -22.13
C ALA A 13 1.04 -9.36 -20.94
N ASN A 14 0.39 -9.90 -19.91
CA ASN A 14 1.05 -10.44 -18.73
C ASN A 14 1.98 -11.60 -19.12
N GLY A 15 3.26 -11.50 -18.71
CA GLY A 15 4.29 -12.47 -19.08
C GLY A 15 4.85 -12.32 -20.50
N ASN A 16 4.38 -11.35 -21.30
CA ASN A 16 4.84 -11.11 -22.67
C ASN A 16 5.55 -9.76 -22.84
N TRP A 17 5.77 -9.01 -21.76
CA TRP A 17 6.22 -7.63 -21.83
C TRP A 17 7.61 -7.44 -22.41
N LEU A 18 8.55 -8.39 -22.24
CA LEU A 18 9.87 -8.24 -22.87
C LEU A 18 9.76 -8.19 -24.40
N PHE A 19 8.86 -8.98 -24.98
CA PHE A 19 8.62 -9.03 -26.42
C PHE A 19 7.86 -7.79 -26.90
N ILE A 20 6.81 -7.39 -26.17
CA ILE A 20 6.03 -6.18 -26.46
C ILE A 20 6.94 -4.95 -26.45
N LEU A 21 7.75 -4.77 -25.39
CA LEU A 21 8.66 -3.64 -25.26
C LEU A 21 9.75 -3.65 -26.34
N ALA A 22 10.28 -4.83 -26.69
CA ALA A 22 11.27 -4.95 -27.76
C ALA A 22 10.72 -4.54 -29.13
N ALA A 23 9.43 -4.78 -29.38
CA ALA A 23 8.77 -4.45 -30.64
C ALA A 23 8.28 -2.99 -30.69
N LEU A 24 7.60 -2.53 -29.63
CA LEU A 24 6.92 -1.23 -29.59
C LEU A 24 7.79 -0.09 -29.03
N ALA A 25 8.94 -0.41 -28.42
CA ALA A 25 9.90 0.56 -27.91
C ALA A 25 11.36 0.08 -28.12
N PRO A 26 11.84 -0.05 -29.38
CA PRO A 26 13.14 -0.66 -29.69
C PRO A 26 14.34 0.08 -29.08
N HIS A 27 14.18 1.37 -28.77
CA HIS A 27 15.19 2.18 -28.07
C HIS A 27 15.44 1.73 -26.62
N LEU A 28 14.58 0.87 -26.04
CA LEU A 28 14.79 0.21 -24.74
C LEU A 28 15.75 -0.98 -24.80
N GLU A 29 16.25 -1.38 -25.96
CA GLU A 29 17.15 -2.54 -26.08
C GLU A 29 18.32 -2.55 -25.07
N PRO A 30 19.00 -1.42 -24.77
CA PRO A 30 20.05 -1.41 -23.75
C PRO A 30 19.55 -1.82 -22.35
N ALA A 31 18.34 -1.43 -21.98
CA ALA A 31 17.71 -1.79 -20.71
C ALA A 31 17.24 -3.26 -20.71
N LEU A 32 16.66 -3.72 -21.83
CA LEU A 32 16.25 -5.11 -22.02
C LEU A 32 17.43 -6.08 -21.96
N ARG A 33 18.62 -5.69 -22.43
CA ARG A 33 19.82 -6.53 -22.31
C ARG A 33 20.32 -6.70 -20.88
N LYS A 34 19.90 -5.82 -19.95
CA LYS A 34 20.35 -5.83 -18.56
C LYS A 34 19.20 -5.44 -17.60
N PRO A 35 18.10 -6.22 -17.53
CA PRO A 35 16.96 -5.86 -16.70
C PRO A 35 17.36 -5.70 -15.23
N GLY A 36 16.83 -4.67 -14.56
CA GLY A 36 17.21 -4.32 -13.19
C GLY A 36 18.52 -3.52 -13.07
N ARG A 37 19.28 -3.30 -14.15
CA ARG A 37 20.47 -2.43 -14.15
C ARG A 37 20.17 -1.08 -14.79
N HIS A 38 20.79 -0.03 -14.25
CA HIS A 38 20.65 1.31 -14.80
C HIS A 38 21.42 1.46 -16.11
N VAL A 39 20.77 2.14 -17.06
CA VAL A 39 21.27 2.56 -18.37
C VAL A 39 20.90 4.03 -18.60
N SER A 40 21.35 4.62 -19.73
CA SER A 40 20.92 5.95 -20.16
C SER A 40 19.40 6.04 -20.25
N CYS A 41 18.81 7.14 -19.78
CA CYS A 41 17.37 7.36 -19.92
C CYS A 41 17.01 7.58 -21.40
N PRO A 42 15.99 6.90 -21.93
CA PRO A 42 15.58 7.06 -23.32
C PRO A 42 14.98 8.45 -23.62
N ILE A 43 14.49 9.17 -22.61
CA ILE A 43 13.85 10.48 -22.77
C ILE A 43 14.85 11.64 -22.65
N HIS A 44 15.68 11.66 -21.59
CA HIS A 44 16.58 12.79 -21.34
C HIS A 44 18.07 12.43 -21.39
N GLY A 45 18.43 11.18 -21.72
CA GLY A 45 19.81 10.71 -21.77
C GLY A 45 20.44 10.46 -20.40
N GLY A 46 21.74 10.73 -20.26
CA GLY A 46 22.52 10.45 -19.05
C GLY A 46 23.28 9.10 -19.10
N LYS A 47 23.92 8.71 -18.00
CA LYS A 47 24.68 7.44 -17.93
C LYS A 47 23.90 6.31 -17.26
N ASP A 48 23.11 6.63 -16.24
CA ASP A 48 22.47 5.69 -15.32
C ASP A 48 21.04 6.12 -14.93
N GLY A 49 20.36 6.82 -15.84
CA GLY A 49 19.07 7.43 -15.60
C GLY A 49 17.88 6.47 -15.50
N PHE A 50 17.90 5.31 -16.15
CA PHE A 50 16.72 4.43 -16.28
C PHE A 50 17.04 2.94 -16.06
N ARG A 51 16.11 2.17 -15.48
CA ARG A 51 16.15 0.70 -15.45
C ARG A 51 14.75 0.10 -15.58
N LEU A 52 14.67 -1.10 -16.15
CA LEU A 52 13.50 -1.97 -16.02
C LEU A 52 13.41 -2.56 -14.60
N PHE A 53 12.19 -2.90 -14.16
CA PHE A 53 12.01 -3.62 -12.91
C PHE A 53 12.49 -5.08 -12.99
N LYS A 54 12.68 -5.71 -11.82
CA LYS A 54 13.18 -7.09 -11.74
C LYS A 54 12.17 -8.12 -12.28
N ASP A 55 10.90 -7.75 -12.24
CA ASP A 55 9.70 -8.45 -12.69
C ASP A 55 9.18 -7.92 -14.03
N ALA A 56 9.96 -7.13 -14.78
CA ALA A 56 9.52 -6.50 -16.02
C ALA A 56 9.07 -7.50 -17.12
N HIS A 57 9.42 -8.78 -17.01
CA HIS A 57 8.86 -9.83 -17.88
C HIS A 57 7.36 -10.05 -17.65
N LEU A 58 6.89 -9.84 -16.42
CA LEU A 58 5.48 -9.93 -16.03
C LEU A 58 4.75 -8.59 -16.12
N THR A 59 5.40 -7.51 -15.69
CA THR A 59 4.73 -6.21 -15.52
C THR A 59 5.03 -5.20 -16.62
N GLY A 60 6.19 -5.31 -17.29
CA GLY A 60 6.69 -4.32 -18.24
C GLY A 60 7.15 -2.99 -17.62
N GLY A 61 7.12 -2.85 -16.30
CA GLY A 61 7.42 -1.57 -15.63
C GLY A 61 8.91 -1.21 -15.59
N GLY A 62 9.17 0.07 -15.32
CA GLY A 62 10.52 0.62 -15.21
C GLY A 62 10.55 1.95 -14.47
N VAL A 63 11.75 2.39 -14.06
CA VAL A 63 11.93 3.63 -13.32
C VAL A 63 13.09 4.44 -13.84
N CYS A 64 12.86 5.75 -13.88
CA CYS A 64 13.88 6.74 -14.11
C CYS A 64 14.11 7.57 -12.83
N ASN A 65 15.38 7.79 -12.47
CA ASN A 65 15.75 8.56 -11.26
C ASN A 65 15.24 10.01 -11.29
N THR A 66 15.06 10.59 -12.48
CA THR A 66 14.59 11.98 -12.65
C THR A 66 13.14 12.04 -13.14
N CYS A 67 12.73 11.17 -14.05
CA CYS A 67 11.39 11.23 -14.65
C CYS A 67 10.31 10.54 -13.80
N GLY A 68 10.69 9.69 -12.85
CA GLY A 68 9.75 8.92 -12.03
C GLY A 68 9.61 7.47 -12.48
N ALA A 69 8.67 6.77 -11.85
CA ALA A 69 8.38 5.36 -12.08
C ALA A 69 7.17 5.20 -13.01
N ASN A 70 7.27 4.25 -13.93
CA ASN A 70 6.15 3.69 -14.70
C ASN A 70 5.89 2.29 -14.16
N HIS A 71 4.71 2.08 -13.60
CA HIS A 71 4.39 0.91 -12.78
C HIS A 71 4.14 -0.35 -13.60
N ASP A 72 3.71 -0.19 -14.85
CA ASP A 72 3.51 -1.29 -15.79
C ASP A 72 3.98 -0.92 -17.22
N GLY A 73 3.88 -1.89 -18.12
CA GLY A 73 4.29 -1.74 -19.50
C GLY A 73 3.40 -0.81 -20.32
N PHE A 74 2.14 -0.58 -19.94
CA PHE A 74 1.28 0.39 -20.62
C PHE A 74 1.72 1.81 -20.27
N GLU A 75 1.91 2.11 -18.98
CA GLU A 75 2.46 3.39 -18.53
C GLU A 75 3.82 3.64 -19.17
N LEU A 76 4.68 2.61 -19.22
CA LEU A 76 6.01 2.73 -19.81
C LEU A 76 5.94 3.06 -21.31
N LEU A 77 5.10 2.35 -22.08
CA LEU A 77 4.95 2.61 -23.52
C LEU A 77 4.32 3.98 -23.80
N MET A 78 3.29 4.36 -23.03
CA MET A 78 2.67 5.68 -23.12
C MET A 78 3.69 6.79 -22.88
N TRP A 79 4.54 6.62 -21.85
CA TRP A 79 5.60 7.58 -21.53
C TRP A 79 6.67 7.65 -22.61
N LEU A 80 7.11 6.51 -23.17
CA LEU A 80 8.19 6.47 -24.16
C LEU A 80 7.76 6.99 -25.53
N ASN A 81 6.56 6.65 -25.95
CA ASN A 81 6.06 6.93 -27.29
C ASN A 81 5.14 8.16 -27.36
N ASN A 82 4.87 8.79 -26.20
CA ASN A 82 3.89 9.87 -26.06
C ASN A 82 2.50 9.46 -26.59
N TRP A 83 2.12 8.22 -26.30
CA TRP A 83 0.81 7.66 -26.67
C TRP A 83 -0.22 7.94 -25.58
N ASP A 84 -1.47 8.13 -26.01
CA ASP A 84 -2.59 7.98 -25.10
C ASP A 84 -2.90 6.49 -24.84
N PHE A 85 -3.76 6.22 -23.87
CA PHE A 85 -4.09 4.85 -23.49
C PHE A 85 -4.78 4.08 -24.63
N LYS A 86 -5.62 4.74 -25.46
CA LYS A 86 -6.36 4.06 -26.55
C LYS A 86 -5.39 3.60 -27.63
N GLN A 87 -4.46 4.46 -28.02
CA GLN A 87 -3.41 4.13 -28.97
C GLN A 87 -2.53 3.00 -28.41
N CYS A 88 -2.04 3.14 -27.17
CA CYS A 88 -1.21 2.11 -26.56
C CYS A 88 -1.93 0.76 -26.49
N LEU A 89 -3.21 0.75 -26.12
CA LEU A 89 -4.02 -0.47 -26.07
C LEU A 89 -4.17 -1.13 -27.45
N SER A 90 -4.35 -0.32 -28.50
CA SER A 90 -4.42 -0.84 -29.87
C SER A 90 -3.10 -1.45 -30.30
N GLU A 91 -1.99 -0.74 -30.15
CA GLU A 91 -0.66 -1.22 -30.56
C GLU A 91 -0.27 -2.52 -29.84
N VAL A 92 -0.56 -2.61 -28.54
CA VAL A 92 -0.32 -3.83 -27.75
C VAL A 92 -1.27 -4.96 -28.17
N GLY A 93 -2.56 -4.67 -28.36
CA GLY A 93 -3.55 -5.66 -28.80
C GLY A 93 -3.27 -6.20 -30.20
N ASP A 94 -2.86 -5.34 -31.11
CA ASP A 94 -2.48 -5.67 -32.49
C ASP A 94 -1.20 -6.52 -32.48
N TYR A 95 -0.20 -6.17 -31.66
CA TYR A 95 1.03 -6.95 -31.47
C TYR A 95 0.75 -8.36 -30.95
N LEU A 96 -0.08 -8.47 -29.90
CA LEU A 96 -0.45 -9.75 -29.29
C LEU A 96 -1.42 -10.56 -30.18
N GLY A 97 -2.04 -9.94 -31.18
CA GLY A 97 -3.06 -10.56 -32.02
C GLY A 97 -4.32 -10.92 -31.24
N VAL A 98 -4.68 -10.11 -30.24
CA VAL A 98 -5.94 -10.27 -29.51
C VAL A 98 -7.11 -10.08 -30.47
N GLU A 99 -8.20 -10.83 -30.30
CA GLU A 99 -9.39 -10.66 -31.13
C GLU A 99 -10.14 -9.37 -30.74
N LYS A 100 -10.53 -8.59 -31.75
CA LYS A 100 -11.34 -7.38 -31.56
C LYS A 100 -12.80 -7.81 -31.41
N GLU A 101 -13.49 -7.32 -30.38
CA GLU A 101 -14.92 -7.55 -30.22
C GLU A 101 -15.69 -6.76 -31.29
N GLN A 102 -16.75 -7.38 -31.82
CA GLN A 102 -17.72 -6.71 -32.69
C GLN A 102 -18.92 -6.25 -31.85
N PRO A 103 -19.44 -5.04 -32.05
CA PRO A 103 -20.62 -4.58 -31.33
C PRO A 103 -21.81 -5.50 -31.65
N GLN A 104 -22.34 -6.15 -30.61
CA GLN A 104 -23.48 -7.04 -30.75
C GLN A 104 -24.78 -6.21 -30.67
N TYR A 105 -25.27 -5.75 -31.82
CA TYR A 105 -26.57 -5.08 -31.89
C TYR A 105 -27.70 -6.08 -31.64
N GLN A 106 -28.27 -6.08 -30.44
CA GLN A 106 -29.55 -6.75 -30.19
C GLN A 106 -30.66 -5.94 -30.88
N GLN A 107 -31.30 -6.52 -31.89
CA GLN A 107 -32.46 -5.93 -32.56
C GLN A 107 -33.61 -5.77 -31.55
N ALA A 108 -33.88 -4.53 -31.13
CA ALA A 108 -35.06 -4.22 -30.34
C ALA A 108 -36.32 -4.33 -31.23
N ALA A 109 -37.33 -5.06 -30.75
CA ALA A 109 -38.63 -5.16 -31.39
C ALA A 109 -39.30 -3.78 -31.56
N ALA A 110 -39.91 -3.57 -32.72
CA ALA A 110 -40.51 -2.29 -33.14
C ALA A 110 -41.58 -1.78 -32.17
N PRO A 111 -41.53 -0.51 -31.71
CA PRO A 111 -42.57 0.05 -30.86
C PRO A 111 -43.75 0.60 -31.69
N THR A 112 -44.95 0.26 -31.23
CA THR A 112 -46.25 0.74 -31.76
C THR A 112 -46.46 2.23 -31.44
N ARG A 113 -47.01 2.97 -32.41
CA ARG A 113 -47.26 4.44 -32.38
C ARG A 113 -48.36 4.86 -31.38
N ALA A 114 -48.16 5.96 -30.66
CA ALA A 114 -49.17 6.96 -30.23
C ALA A 114 -48.47 8.28 -29.76
N PRO A 115 -49.16 9.42 -29.56
CA PRO A 115 -49.05 10.59 -30.43
C PRO A 115 -48.28 11.80 -29.86
N VAL A 116 -47.94 12.69 -30.79
CA VAL A 116 -47.19 13.95 -30.70
C VAL A 116 -47.88 15.01 -29.83
N GLN A 117 -47.13 15.63 -28.91
CA GLN A 117 -47.26 17.06 -28.59
C GLN A 117 -45.89 17.70 -28.36
N ALA A 118 -45.59 18.72 -29.15
CA ALA A 118 -44.36 19.50 -29.10
C ALA A 118 -44.44 20.58 -28.00
N LYS A 119 -43.36 20.72 -27.23
CA LYS A 119 -42.99 21.99 -26.56
C LYS A 119 -41.49 22.25 -26.70
N ALA A 120 -41.19 23.52 -26.92
CA ALA A 120 -39.92 24.14 -27.31
C ALA A 120 -38.80 24.02 -26.24
N PRO A 121 -37.53 24.32 -26.59
CA PRO A 121 -36.36 23.90 -25.82
C PRO A 121 -36.12 24.74 -24.56
N VAL A 122 -35.86 24.08 -23.44
CA VAL A 122 -35.47 24.72 -22.18
C VAL A 122 -33.95 24.82 -22.11
N GLN A 123 -33.46 26.04 -21.99
CA GLN A 123 -32.06 26.37 -21.71
C GLN A 123 -31.62 25.75 -20.38
N GLN A 124 -30.49 25.06 -20.37
CA GLN A 124 -29.90 24.50 -19.15
C GLN A 124 -29.27 25.62 -18.31
N GLU A 125 -29.88 25.92 -17.15
CA GLU A 125 -29.21 26.68 -16.09
C GLU A 125 -28.52 25.71 -15.09
N PRO A 126 -27.35 26.07 -14.54
CA PRO A 126 -26.64 25.22 -13.57
C PRO A 126 -27.34 25.22 -12.21
N MET A 127 -27.69 24.01 -11.73
CA MET A 127 -28.26 23.81 -10.39
C MET A 127 -27.22 24.02 -9.28
N LYS A 128 -27.55 24.88 -8.31
CA LYS A 128 -26.83 24.98 -7.03
C LYS A 128 -27.24 23.82 -6.12
N VAL A 129 -26.36 22.85 -5.90
CA VAL A 129 -26.58 21.77 -4.93
C VAL A 129 -26.17 22.26 -3.53
N ASN A 130 -27.11 22.20 -2.58
CA ASN A 130 -26.92 22.64 -1.21
C ASN A 130 -26.56 21.41 -0.35
N ASN A 131 -25.30 21.34 0.13
CA ASN A 131 -24.83 20.28 1.03
C ASN A 131 -25.48 20.41 2.43
N LYS A 132 -26.70 19.90 2.59
CA LYS A 132 -27.27 19.58 3.90
C LYS A 132 -27.23 18.06 4.14
N VAL A 133 -26.66 17.72 5.29
CA VAL A 133 -26.59 16.39 5.89
C VAL A 133 -27.96 15.71 5.84
N LEU A 134 -28.03 14.51 5.26
CA LEU A 134 -29.24 13.69 5.17
C LEU A 134 -29.03 12.35 5.90
N ASP A 135 -29.89 12.21 6.91
CA ASP A 135 -30.33 11.12 7.78
C ASP A 135 -29.85 9.67 7.54
N SER A 136 -29.64 8.97 8.67
CA SER A 136 -28.84 7.75 8.87
C SER A 136 -29.57 6.41 8.64
N LYS A 137 -30.56 6.33 7.75
CA LYS A 137 -31.39 5.11 7.60
C LYS A 137 -31.44 4.45 6.22
N ASN A 138 -30.56 4.80 5.29
CA ASN A 138 -30.43 4.05 4.03
C ASN A 138 -28.93 3.87 3.71
N ARG A 139 -28.42 2.62 3.75
CA ARG A 139 -27.03 2.33 3.36
C ARG A 139 -26.87 2.65 1.87
N LYS A 140 -26.48 3.88 1.54
CA LYS A 140 -26.07 4.28 0.18
C LYS A 140 -24.86 3.42 -0.20
N LYS A 141 -24.84 2.89 -1.44
CA LYS A 141 -23.71 2.12 -1.98
C LYS A 141 -22.52 3.07 -2.12
N SER A 142 -21.62 3.04 -1.14
CA SER A 142 -20.31 3.69 -1.20
C SER A 142 -19.28 2.70 -1.75
N ILE A 143 -18.42 3.16 -2.65
CA ILE A 143 -17.37 2.37 -3.27
C ILE A 143 -16.04 3.07 -2.96
N ALA A 144 -15.08 2.33 -2.41
CA ALA A 144 -13.78 2.88 -2.03
C ALA A 144 -12.65 2.18 -2.78
N GLY A 145 -11.67 2.94 -3.24
CA GLY A 145 -10.51 2.42 -3.95
C GLY A 145 -9.55 3.51 -4.42
N THR A 146 -8.41 3.11 -4.96
CA THR A 146 -7.44 4.00 -5.60
C THR A 146 -7.99 4.46 -6.96
N LEU A 147 -8.03 5.76 -7.20
CA LEU A 147 -8.38 6.34 -8.50
C LEU A 147 -7.26 6.07 -9.50
N ILE A 148 -7.51 5.19 -10.48
CA ILE A 148 -6.53 4.83 -11.50
C ILE A 148 -6.68 5.74 -12.72
N ALA A 149 -7.91 5.95 -13.19
CA ALA A 149 -8.19 6.78 -14.36
C ALA A 149 -9.59 7.39 -14.27
N HIS A 150 -9.83 8.49 -14.96
CA HIS A 150 -11.18 9.04 -15.17
C HIS A 150 -11.20 9.91 -16.41
N GLY A 151 -12.37 10.11 -17.02
CA GLY A 151 -12.50 10.91 -18.22
C GLY A 151 -13.81 10.73 -18.96
N LYS A 152 -13.96 11.40 -20.11
CA LYS A 152 -15.09 11.22 -21.02
C LYS A 152 -14.80 10.08 -21.98
N ALA A 153 -15.69 9.11 -22.02
CA ALA A 153 -15.67 8.02 -22.99
C ALA A 153 -17.10 7.60 -23.35
N PRO A 154 -17.34 6.96 -24.50
CA PRO A 154 -18.65 6.36 -24.80
C PRO A 154 -19.06 5.42 -23.65
N TYR A 155 -20.31 5.49 -23.17
CA TYR A 155 -20.76 4.71 -21.99
C TYR A 155 -20.44 3.21 -22.17
N GLU A 156 -19.87 2.58 -21.13
CA GLU A 156 -19.36 1.19 -21.16
C GLU A 156 -18.28 0.93 -22.22
N HIS A 157 -17.64 1.99 -22.74
CA HIS A 157 -16.67 1.97 -23.85
C HIS A 157 -17.23 1.45 -25.17
N ASN A 158 -18.55 1.47 -25.36
CA ASN A 158 -19.20 1.12 -26.63
C ASN A 158 -19.35 2.38 -27.51
N GLU A 159 -18.75 2.37 -28.70
CA GLU A 159 -18.73 3.52 -29.63
C GLU A 159 -20.12 3.99 -30.11
N ASP A 160 -21.13 3.13 -30.00
CA ASP A 160 -22.51 3.45 -30.33
C ASP A 160 -23.24 4.19 -29.19
N ASN A 161 -22.63 4.27 -28.01
CA ASN A 161 -23.18 4.95 -26.85
C ASN A 161 -22.74 6.42 -26.78
N GLU A 162 -23.60 7.26 -26.20
CA GLU A 162 -23.24 8.65 -25.91
C GLU A 162 -22.06 8.74 -24.93
N LEU A 163 -21.29 9.82 -25.05
CA LEU A 163 -20.19 10.14 -24.15
C LEU A 163 -20.72 10.29 -22.72
N SER A 164 -20.23 9.44 -21.82
CA SER A 164 -20.41 9.55 -20.38
C SER A 164 -19.04 9.76 -19.72
N TYR A 165 -19.06 10.28 -18.49
CA TYR A 165 -17.86 10.29 -17.67
C TYR A 165 -17.69 8.95 -16.95
N PHE A 166 -16.45 8.47 -16.86
CA PHE A 166 -16.08 7.26 -16.12
C PHE A 166 -15.05 7.54 -15.03
N ALA A 167 -15.02 6.69 -14.03
CA ALA A 167 -13.97 6.58 -13.03
C ALA A 167 -13.55 5.12 -12.89
N PHE A 168 -12.26 4.85 -13.07
CA PHE A 168 -11.67 3.53 -12.92
C PHE A 168 -10.95 3.47 -11.58
N ILE A 169 -11.35 2.53 -10.74
CA ILE A 169 -10.82 2.40 -9.38
C ILE A 169 -10.40 0.96 -9.08
N ARG A 170 -9.36 0.82 -8.24
CA ARG A 170 -8.92 -0.47 -7.67
C ARG A 170 -9.20 -0.50 -6.19
N ASP A 171 -9.98 -1.47 -5.74
CA ASP A 171 -10.26 -1.62 -4.31
C ASP A 171 -9.10 -2.27 -3.55
N LYS A 172 -9.22 -2.35 -2.22
CA LYS A 172 -8.18 -2.90 -1.33
C LYS A 172 -7.87 -4.38 -1.55
N SER A 173 -8.76 -5.13 -2.21
CA SER A 173 -8.53 -6.52 -2.58
C SER A 173 -7.77 -6.67 -3.90
N GLY A 174 -7.50 -5.54 -4.59
CA GLY A 174 -6.89 -5.52 -5.91
C GLY A 174 -7.91 -5.63 -7.04
N LEU A 175 -9.22 -5.69 -6.75
CA LEU A 175 -10.25 -5.79 -7.76
C LEU A 175 -10.52 -4.42 -8.40
N GLU A 176 -10.41 -4.37 -9.72
CA GLU A 176 -10.62 -3.17 -10.52
C GLU A 176 -12.06 -3.07 -11.01
N ARG A 177 -12.60 -1.85 -11.07
CA ARG A 177 -13.96 -1.59 -11.51
C ARG A 177 -14.09 -0.22 -12.17
N THR A 178 -14.86 -0.17 -13.25
CA THR A 178 -15.25 1.08 -13.93
C THR A 178 -16.63 1.52 -13.45
N ILE A 179 -16.71 2.74 -12.95
CA ILE A 179 -17.96 3.38 -12.53
C ILE A 179 -18.31 4.46 -13.55
N TRP A 180 -19.56 4.46 -14.01
CA TRP A 180 -20.05 5.40 -15.01
C TRP A 180 -21.07 6.38 -14.43
N GLY A 181 -21.01 7.63 -14.89
CA GLY A 181 -22.01 8.62 -14.58
C GLY A 181 -21.63 10.02 -15.06
N VAL A 182 -22.59 10.70 -15.67
CA VAL A 182 -22.42 12.08 -16.17
C VAL A 182 -22.05 13.09 -15.09
N ASP A 183 -22.39 12.83 -13.82
CA ASP A 183 -22.06 13.69 -12.68
C ASP A 183 -20.67 13.41 -12.08
N LEU A 184 -19.98 12.36 -12.54
CA LEU A 184 -18.64 12.02 -12.04
C LEU A 184 -17.59 13.06 -12.41
N GLU A 185 -17.70 13.72 -13.57
CA GLU A 185 -16.79 14.79 -13.97
C GLU A 185 -16.75 15.91 -12.93
N ARG A 186 -17.94 16.36 -12.52
CA ARG A 186 -18.12 17.36 -11.48
C ARG A 186 -17.61 16.83 -10.15
N ALA A 187 -18.04 15.64 -9.74
CA ALA A 187 -17.73 15.09 -8.43
C ALA A 187 -16.21 14.86 -8.23
N ILE A 188 -15.51 14.34 -9.25
CA ILE A 188 -14.05 14.17 -9.21
C ILE A 188 -13.35 15.53 -9.25
N GLY A 189 -13.79 16.43 -10.14
CA GLY A 189 -13.22 17.78 -10.23
C GLY A 189 -13.33 18.58 -8.92
N GLU A 190 -14.49 18.53 -8.25
CA GLU A 190 -14.70 19.17 -6.94
C GLU A 190 -13.93 18.51 -5.80
N SER A 191 -13.59 17.22 -5.92
CA SER A 191 -12.78 16.50 -4.93
C SER A 191 -11.28 16.80 -5.02
N GLU A 192 -10.83 17.42 -6.12
CA GLU A 192 -9.41 17.61 -6.48
C GLU A 192 -8.58 16.32 -6.43
N ALA A 193 -9.23 15.15 -6.58
CA ALA A 193 -8.57 13.87 -6.58
C ALA A 193 -7.67 13.72 -7.82
N LYS A 194 -6.45 13.22 -7.61
CA LYS A 194 -5.48 12.91 -8.65
C LYS A 194 -5.36 11.40 -8.83
N TYR A 195 -4.76 10.98 -9.93
CA TYR A 195 -4.40 9.59 -10.15
C TYR A 195 -3.52 9.08 -9.01
N GLY A 196 -3.85 7.90 -8.48
CA GLY A 196 -3.19 7.30 -7.33
C GLY A 196 -3.79 7.65 -5.97
N ASP A 197 -4.73 8.61 -5.89
CA ASP A 197 -5.38 8.95 -4.62
C ASP A 197 -6.38 7.85 -4.20
N GLU A 198 -6.44 7.54 -2.90
CA GLU A 198 -7.58 6.79 -2.35
C GLU A 198 -8.82 7.70 -2.37
N ILE A 199 -9.88 7.24 -3.03
CA ILE A 199 -11.17 7.95 -3.09
C ILE A 199 -12.31 7.08 -2.57
N VAL A 200 -13.33 7.73 -2.02
CA VAL A 200 -14.62 7.14 -1.68
C VAL A 200 -15.68 7.80 -2.55
N MET A 201 -16.41 6.99 -3.31
CA MET A 201 -17.47 7.41 -4.20
C MET A 201 -18.82 6.99 -3.61
N THR A 202 -19.68 7.96 -3.32
CA THR A 202 -21.02 7.72 -2.78
C THR A 202 -22.08 8.13 -3.80
N ASN A 203 -22.94 7.20 -4.20
CA ASN A 203 -24.11 7.52 -5.01
C ASN A 203 -25.18 8.16 -4.12
N LEU A 204 -25.46 9.46 -4.33
CA LEU A 204 -26.35 10.27 -3.51
C LEU A 204 -27.83 10.17 -3.89
N GLY A 205 -28.16 9.57 -5.04
CA GLY A 205 -29.53 9.44 -5.54
C GLY A 205 -29.58 9.25 -7.06
N ARG A 206 -30.72 8.76 -7.54
CA ARG A 206 -31.00 8.44 -8.95
C ARG A 206 -32.21 9.25 -9.42
N GLU A 207 -32.01 10.22 -10.30
CA GLU A 207 -33.09 11.00 -10.92
C GLU A 207 -33.33 10.55 -12.36
N PRO A 208 -34.59 10.33 -12.79
CA PRO A 208 -34.90 10.06 -14.19
C PRO A 208 -34.70 11.33 -15.02
N VAL A 209 -33.90 11.26 -16.08
CA VAL A 209 -33.64 12.37 -17.01
C VAL A 209 -33.93 11.89 -18.44
N THR A 210 -34.61 12.73 -19.21
CA THR A 210 -34.86 12.46 -20.63
C THR A 210 -33.74 13.08 -21.46
N VAL A 211 -32.95 12.25 -22.11
CA VAL A 211 -31.85 12.66 -23.00
C VAL A 211 -32.30 12.46 -24.44
N VAL A 212 -32.08 13.44 -25.31
CA VAL A 212 -32.45 13.34 -26.73
C VAL A 212 -31.30 12.66 -27.45
N VAL A 213 -31.52 11.42 -27.88
CA VAL A 213 -30.51 10.61 -28.57
C VAL A 213 -30.67 10.77 -30.07
N GLU A 214 -29.60 11.13 -30.77
CA GLU A 214 -29.52 11.22 -32.22
C GLU A 214 -29.35 9.82 -32.82
N VAL A 215 -30.42 9.29 -33.41
CA VAL A 215 -30.41 8.03 -34.18
C VAL A 215 -29.83 8.32 -35.56
N LYS A 216 -28.66 7.73 -35.84
CA LYS A 216 -27.92 7.89 -37.09
C LYS A 216 -28.13 6.69 -38.04
N ASP A 217 -28.10 6.92 -39.35
CA ASP A 217 -28.18 5.86 -40.37
C ASP A 217 -26.83 5.15 -40.52
N GLU A 218 -26.79 4.12 -41.36
CA GLU A 218 -25.59 3.37 -41.72
C GLU A 218 -24.48 4.22 -42.37
N GLN A 219 -24.79 5.46 -42.79
CA GLN A 219 -23.82 6.43 -43.31
C GLN A 219 -23.40 7.47 -42.25
N GLY A 220 -23.87 7.36 -41.02
CA GLY A 220 -23.55 8.25 -39.90
C GLY A 220 -24.33 9.57 -39.88
N ASN A 221 -25.34 9.73 -40.73
CA ASN A 221 -26.18 10.93 -40.77
C ASN A 221 -27.30 10.80 -39.75
N VAL A 222 -27.60 11.88 -39.03
CA VAL A 222 -28.69 11.92 -38.04
C VAL A 222 -30.03 11.82 -38.77
N VAL A 223 -30.73 10.69 -38.61
CA VAL A 223 -32.02 10.40 -39.26
C VAL A 223 -33.18 10.82 -38.36
N ARG A 224 -32.97 10.80 -37.04
CA ARG A 224 -34.03 11.02 -36.05
C ARG A 224 -33.47 11.38 -34.68
N GLU A 225 -34.01 12.40 -34.05
CA GLU A 225 -33.83 12.64 -32.61
C GLU A 225 -34.94 11.93 -31.82
N GLN A 226 -34.59 11.11 -30.82
CA GLN A 226 -35.55 10.43 -29.96
C GLN A 226 -35.28 10.72 -28.47
N PRO A 227 -36.29 11.20 -27.70
CA PRO A 227 -36.15 11.31 -26.26
C PRO A 227 -36.09 9.91 -25.60
N MET A 228 -34.99 9.62 -24.93
CA MET A 228 -34.74 8.41 -24.15
C MET A 228 -34.75 8.74 -22.66
N GLN A 229 -35.59 8.05 -21.88
CA GLN A 229 -35.52 8.14 -20.42
C GLN A 229 -34.33 7.33 -19.90
N THR A 230 -33.35 8.02 -19.35
CA THR A 230 -32.20 7.43 -18.65
C THR A 230 -32.22 7.89 -17.19
N HIS A 231 -31.27 7.41 -16.39
CA HIS A 231 -31.17 7.75 -14.99
C HIS A 231 -29.85 8.43 -14.71
N ARG A 232 -29.91 9.65 -14.19
CA ARG A 232 -28.75 10.41 -13.76
C ARG A 232 -28.48 10.11 -12.28
N ASN A 233 -27.35 9.47 -12.02
CA ASN A 233 -26.84 9.30 -10.66
C ASN A 233 -26.12 10.59 -10.23
N THR A 234 -26.41 11.08 -9.03
CA THR A 234 -25.64 12.15 -8.39
C THR A 234 -24.52 11.53 -7.57
N TRP A 235 -23.29 11.98 -7.75
CA TRP A 235 -22.11 11.40 -7.12
C TRP A 235 -21.44 12.38 -6.16
N LEU A 236 -20.98 11.86 -5.03
CA LEU A 236 -20.02 12.52 -4.13
C LEU A 236 -18.73 11.72 -4.17
N VAL A 237 -17.61 12.38 -4.48
CA VAL A 237 -16.28 11.78 -4.44
C VAL A 237 -15.47 12.48 -3.36
N GLU A 238 -14.90 11.72 -2.45
CA GLU A 238 -14.13 12.23 -1.32
C GLU A 238 -12.73 11.59 -1.33
N ARG A 239 -11.68 12.40 -1.30
CA ARG A 239 -10.30 11.91 -1.15
C ARG A 239 -10.07 11.44 0.28
N ARG A 240 -9.73 10.17 0.47
CA ARG A 240 -9.39 9.63 1.78
C ARG A 240 -7.97 10.07 2.14
N GLY A 241 -7.88 11.09 3.00
CA GLY A 241 -6.60 11.71 3.39
C GLY A 241 -6.47 13.20 3.07
N ALA A 242 -7.52 13.84 2.52
CA ALA A 242 -7.68 15.28 2.64
C ALA A 242 -8.49 15.58 3.90
N THR A 243 -7.90 16.29 4.87
CA THR A 243 -8.71 17.06 5.81
C THR A 243 -9.46 18.10 4.98
N VAL A 244 -10.75 17.90 4.71
CA VAL A 244 -11.59 18.98 4.22
C VAL A 244 -11.81 19.91 5.41
N THR A 245 -10.94 20.90 5.54
CA THR A 245 -11.23 22.09 6.33
C THR A 245 -12.32 22.85 5.58
N GLN A 246 -13.58 22.60 5.89
CA GLN A 246 -14.68 23.43 5.38
C GLN A 246 -14.61 24.79 6.08
N PHE A 247 -13.97 25.78 5.45
CA PHE A 247 -14.23 27.18 5.74
C PHE A 247 -15.45 27.61 4.92
N ARG A 248 -16.57 27.89 5.60
CA ARG A 248 -17.63 28.69 5.00
C ARG A 248 -17.55 30.09 5.60
N ALA A 249 -17.02 31.03 4.82
CA ALA A 249 -17.25 32.44 5.11
C ALA A 249 -18.71 32.79 4.78
N ARG A 250 -19.42 33.45 5.73
CA ARG A 250 -20.26 34.62 5.40
C ARG A 250 -20.69 35.47 6.61
N SER A 251 -20.49 36.77 6.41
CA SER A 251 -21.21 37.98 6.83
C SER A 251 -21.42 38.38 8.30
N ASN A 252 -21.04 37.64 9.36
CA ASN A 252 -20.87 38.22 10.72
C ASN A 252 -20.10 37.24 11.63
N GLY A 253 -18.81 37.51 11.91
CA GLY A 253 -17.84 36.53 12.42
C GLY A 253 -18.15 35.84 13.76
N GLY A 254 -18.03 34.51 13.76
CA GLY A 254 -17.97 33.60 14.92
C GLY A 254 -18.15 32.13 14.51
N VAL A 255 -17.37 31.18 15.05
CA VAL A 255 -17.47 29.71 14.75
C VAL A 255 -17.30 28.87 16.04
N GLU A 256 -18.15 27.86 16.24
CA GLU A 256 -17.98 26.74 17.18
C GLU A 256 -18.34 25.39 16.49
N PRO A 257 -17.75 24.24 16.88
CA PRO A 257 -18.13 22.92 16.37
C PRO A 257 -19.15 22.17 17.27
N VAL A 258 -20.03 21.36 16.64
CA VAL A 258 -20.97 20.43 17.30
C VAL A 258 -20.62 18.99 16.93
N SER A 259 -20.51 18.11 17.94
CA SER A 259 -20.29 16.67 17.83
C SER A 259 -21.59 15.87 18.01
N HIS A 260 -21.78 14.76 17.28
CA HIS A 260 -22.76 13.72 17.62
C HIS A 260 -22.10 12.36 17.83
N HIS A 261 -22.32 11.80 19.02
CA HIS A 261 -22.03 10.43 19.45
C HIS A 261 -23.09 9.45 18.92
N VAL A 262 -22.71 8.19 18.67
CA VAL A 262 -23.63 7.05 18.74
C VAL A 262 -22.92 5.85 19.41
N GLU A 263 -23.63 5.28 20.38
CA GLU A 263 -23.24 4.21 21.31
C GLU A 263 -23.28 2.78 20.73
N SER A 264 -22.74 1.87 21.53
CA SER A 264 -22.38 0.48 21.32
C SER A 264 -23.49 -0.55 21.56
N ALA A 265 -23.19 -1.79 21.11
CA ALA A 265 -23.60 -3.14 21.60
C ALA A 265 -24.66 -3.91 20.78
N PRO A 266 -24.75 -5.27 20.88
CA PRO A 266 -23.75 -6.30 21.22
C PRO A 266 -23.64 -7.45 20.19
N VAL A 267 -22.63 -8.29 20.41
CA VAL A 267 -22.23 -9.49 19.64
C VAL A 267 -23.11 -10.70 19.99
N VAL A 268 -23.54 -11.46 18.97
CA VAL A 268 -24.04 -12.84 19.13
C VAL A 268 -23.29 -13.76 18.16
N ASN A 269 -22.64 -14.78 18.73
CA ASN A 269 -21.92 -15.85 18.04
C ASN A 269 -22.86 -16.74 17.22
N ARG A 270 -22.48 -17.06 15.97
CA ARG A 270 -22.96 -18.24 15.26
C ARG A 270 -21.81 -18.90 14.49
N LYS A 271 -21.47 -20.12 14.91
CA LYS A 271 -20.66 -21.09 14.18
C LYS A 271 -21.38 -21.46 12.88
N VAL A 272 -20.64 -21.52 11.77
CA VAL A 272 -21.08 -22.21 10.55
C VAL A 272 -19.95 -23.13 10.11
N GLU A 273 -20.26 -24.42 10.07
CA GLU A 273 -19.42 -25.51 9.59
C GLU A 273 -19.41 -25.52 8.05
N THR A 274 -18.24 -25.78 7.49
CA THR A 274 -17.96 -25.95 6.06
C THR A 274 -18.23 -27.40 5.63
N PRO A 275 -18.95 -27.67 4.52
CA PRO A 275 -18.90 -28.97 3.87
C PRO A 275 -17.90 -28.98 2.70
N ALA A 276 -17.19 -30.10 2.59
CA ALA A 276 -16.22 -30.42 1.54
C ALA A 276 -16.90 -30.67 0.16
N PRO A 277 -16.17 -30.47 -0.96
CA PRO A 277 -16.70 -30.76 -2.29
C PRO A 277 -16.62 -32.25 -2.61
N GLN A 278 -17.77 -32.84 -3.01
CA GLN A 278 -17.84 -34.17 -3.60
C GLN A 278 -17.59 -34.09 -5.11
N VAL A 279 -16.66 -34.94 -5.58
CA VAL A 279 -16.38 -35.23 -6.98
C VAL A 279 -17.33 -36.32 -7.46
N GLN A 280 -18.01 -36.12 -8.59
CA GLN A 280 -18.56 -37.21 -9.39
C GLN A 280 -18.34 -36.96 -10.90
N PRO A 281 -18.03 -38.02 -11.69
CA PRO A 281 -17.67 -37.92 -13.10
C PRO A 281 -18.86 -38.19 -14.03
N ALA A 282 -18.91 -37.54 -15.19
CA ALA A 282 -19.80 -37.90 -16.30
C ALA A 282 -19.05 -37.55 -17.61
N ALA A 283 -18.53 -38.56 -18.33
CA ALA A 283 -19.22 -39.35 -19.35
C ALA A 283 -19.27 -38.63 -20.70
N THR A 284 -18.36 -39.05 -21.56
CA THR A 284 -18.17 -38.77 -22.98
C THR A 284 -19.35 -39.33 -23.80
N GLN A 285 -19.91 -38.55 -24.72
CA GLN A 285 -20.38 -39.01 -26.03
C GLN A 285 -20.29 -37.89 -27.09
N PRO A 286 -20.12 -38.24 -28.39
CA PRO A 286 -19.68 -37.34 -29.44
C PRO A 286 -20.84 -36.85 -30.34
N GLU A 287 -20.76 -35.61 -30.80
CA GLU A 287 -21.59 -35.13 -31.91
C GLU A 287 -20.69 -34.52 -33.00
N GLU A 288 -20.67 -35.20 -34.15
CA GLU A 288 -20.23 -34.65 -35.43
C GLU A 288 -21.29 -33.66 -35.96
N GLN A 289 -20.86 -32.50 -36.46
CA GLN A 289 -21.28 -32.01 -37.78
C GLN A 289 -20.47 -30.79 -38.24
N SER A 290 -19.70 -31.05 -39.30
CA SER A 290 -19.34 -30.21 -40.45
C SER A 290 -19.66 -28.71 -40.45
N SER A 291 -18.64 -27.88 -40.73
CA SER A 291 -18.72 -26.89 -41.83
C SER A 291 -17.34 -26.36 -42.24
N GLU A 292 -16.95 -26.72 -43.46
CA GLU A 292 -16.16 -25.96 -44.43
C GLU A 292 -14.93 -25.15 -43.96
N ASN A 293 -13.78 -25.77 -44.23
CA ASN A 293 -12.45 -25.20 -44.15
C ASN A 293 -12.21 -24.22 -45.32
N LYS A 294 -12.26 -22.90 -45.07
CA LYS A 294 -11.57 -21.91 -45.92
C LYS A 294 -10.26 -21.55 -45.24
N PRO A 295 -9.09 -21.75 -45.89
CA PRO A 295 -7.82 -21.35 -45.30
C PRO A 295 -7.77 -19.82 -45.24
N LYS A 296 -7.92 -19.25 -44.04
CA LYS A 296 -7.55 -17.86 -43.76
C LYS A 296 -6.04 -17.76 -43.92
N VAL A 297 -5.60 -17.20 -45.04
CA VAL A 297 -4.21 -16.81 -45.25
C VAL A 297 -3.93 -15.66 -44.28
N VAL A 298 -3.22 -15.96 -43.19
CA VAL A 298 -2.69 -14.96 -42.26
C VAL A 298 -1.38 -14.44 -42.85
N PRO A 299 -1.13 -13.12 -42.92
CA PRO A 299 0.11 -12.59 -43.45
C PRO A 299 1.31 -13.10 -42.63
N MET A 300 2.12 -13.93 -43.26
CA MET A 300 3.44 -14.35 -42.81
C MET A 300 4.37 -13.14 -42.85
N PHE A 301 4.59 -12.46 -41.73
CA PHE A 301 5.86 -11.80 -41.34
C PHE A 301 5.69 -11.24 -39.91
N ARG A 302 5.37 -12.12 -38.95
CA ARG A 302 5.74 -11.83 -37.55
C ARG A 302 7.24 -12.09 -37.49
N GLU A 303 8.05 -11.03 -37.39
CA GLU A 303 9.48 -11.19 -37.09
C GLU A 303 9.60 -12.11 -35.89
N GLN A 304 10.37 -13.18 -36.02
CA GLN A 304 10.57 -14.11 -34.91
C GLN A 304 11.19 -13.32 -33.75
N PRO A 305 10.66 -13.47 -32.52
CA PRO A 305 11.24 -12.79 -31.36
C PRO A 305 12.73 -13.11 -31.28
N LYS A 306 13.55 -12.08 -31.01
CA LYS A 306 15.01 -12.23 -30.94
C LYS A 306 15.34 -13.38 -29.96
N PRO A 307 16.15 -14.39 -30.33
CA PRO A 307 16.35 -15.58 -29.50
C PRO A 307 16.79 -15.29 -28.06
N TRP A 308 17.62 -14.25 -27.87
CA TRP A 308 18.07 -13.82 -26.55
C TRP A 308 16.96 -13.29 -25.64
N LEU A 309 15.82 -12.83 -26.19
CA LEU A 309 14.66 -12.41 -25.38
C LEU A 309 13.96 -13.60 -24.73
N LEU A 310 13.89 -14.75 -25.41
CA LEU A 310 13.34 -15.98 -24.84
C LEU A 310 14.26 -16.48 -23.71
N GLU A 311 15.57 -16.55 -23.98
CA GLU A 311 16.56 -16.94 -22.97
C GLU A 311 16.51 -16.01 -21.74
N LEU A 312 16.40 -14.70 -21.97
CA LEU A 312 16.27 -13.72 -20.91
C LEU A 312 14.98 -13.88 -20.12
N GLN A 313 13.85 -14.12 -20.79
CA GLN A 313 12.57 -14.35 -20.11
C GLN A 313 12.67 -15.57 -19.20
N GLU A 314 13.15 -16.70 -19.73
CA GLU A 314 13.36 -17.91 -18.92
C GLU A 314 14.33 -17.67 -17.75
N GLU A 315 15.41 -16.89 -17.95
CA GLU A 315 16.35 -16.56 -16.89
C GLU A 315 15.68 -15.73 -15.79
N MET A 316 14.87 -14.74 -16.17
CA MET A 316 14.12 -13.90 -15.24
C MET A 316 13.07 -14.70 -14.46
N GLU A 317 12.34 -15.60 -15.12
CA GLU A 317 11.38 -16.51 -14.50
C GLU A 317 12.08 -17.46 -13.51
N LYS A 318 13.17 -18.13 -13.93
CA LYS A 318 13.97 -19.01 -13.05
C LYS A 318 14.55 -18.25 -11.86
N ARG A 319 15.00 -17.00 -12.05
CA ARG A 319 15.49 -16.15 -10.96
C ARG A 319 14.37 -15.82 -9.97
N MET A 320 13.21 -15.41 -10.48
CA MET A 320 12.05 -15.09 -9.65
C MET A 320 11.54 -16.32 -8.89
N GLU A 321 11.50 -17.49 -9.52
CA GLU A 321 11.13 -18.74 -8.86
C GLU A 321 12.10 -19.09 -7.74
N ARG A 322 13.42 -18.95 -7.97
CA ARG A 322 14.45 -19.14 -6.94
C ARG A 322 14.30 -18.16 -5.78
N GLU A 323 14.06 -16.88 -6.06
CA GLU A 323 13.81 -15.84 -5.05
C GLU A 323 12.55 -16.17 -4.23
N ARG A 324 11.44 -16.55 -4.88
CA ARG A 324 10.20 -16.96 -4.22
C ARG A 324 10.38 -18.20 -3.35
N ALA A 325 11.08 -19.22 -3.85
CA ALA A 325 11.36 -20.45 -3.10
C ALA A 325 12.29 -20.18 -1.90
N TYR A 326 13.30 -19.32 -2.08
CA TYR A 326 14.17 -18.86 -1.01
C TYR A 326 13.37 -18.09 0.05
N SER A 327 12.53 -17.14 -0.37
CA SER A 327 11.67 -16.34 0.50
C SER A 327 10.70 -17.21 1.33
N ALA A 328 10.07 -18.22 0.71
CA ALA A 328 9.21 -19.17 1.41
C ALA A 328 9.99 -19.96 2.50
N ARG A 329 11.16 -20.52 2.16
CA ARG A 329 12.03 -21.21 3.13
C ARG A 329 12.52 -20.28 4.24
N LEU A 330 12.75 -19.01 3.92
CA LEU A 330 13.17 -18.00 4.89
C LEU A 330 12.05 -17.69 5.90
N ARG A 331 10.80 -17.58 5.45
CA ARG A 331 9.62 -17.46 6.35
C ARG A 331 9.55 -18.62 7.33
N GLU A 332 9.57 -19.84 6.81
CA GLU A 332 9.55 -21.05 7.64
C GLU A 332 10.70 -21.07 8.63
N LYS A 333 11.90 -20.64 8.21
CA LYS A 333 13.07 -20.54 9.09
C LYS A 333 12.88 -19.50 10.19
N ILE A 334 12.32 -18.33 9.89
CA ILE A 334 12.03 -17.28 10.87
C ILE A 334 11.04 -17.80 11.92
N GLU A 335 9.93 -18.40 11.49
CA GLU A 335 8.93 -18.96 12.38
C GLU A 335 9.48 -20.09 13.24
N LYS A 336 10.24 -21.01 12.62
CA LYS A 336 10.91 -22.10 13.33
C LYS A 336 11.84 -21.55 14.41
N VAL A 337 12.70 -20.60 14.08
CA VAL A 337 13.60 -19.98 15.07
C VAL A 337 12.79 -19.33 16.19
N TRP A 338 11.72 -18.60 15.88
CA TRP A 338 10.88 -17.97 16.89
C TRP A 338 10.23 -18.98 17.84
N ASN A 339 9.68 -20.07 17.30
CA ASN A 339 9.00 -21.13 18.04
C ASN A 339 9.95 -21.96 18.91
N GLU A 340 11.20 -22.12 18.48
CA GLU A 340 12.26 -22.76 19.29
C GLU A 340 12.78 -21.87 20.42
N CYS A 341 12.50 -20.55 20.38
CA CYS A 341 12.92 -19.65 21.45
C CYS A 341 12.01 -19.79 22.68
N LEU A 342 12.64 -19.66 23.83
CA LEU A 342 12.04 -19.81 25.14
C LEU A 342 11.56 -18.45 25.68
N PRO A 343 10.43 -18.42 26.41
CA PRO A 343 9.97 -17.21 27.06
C PRO A 343 10.94 -16.77 28.17
N PHE A 344 10.86 -15.49 28.55
CA PHE A 344 11.72 -14.90 29.58
C PHE A 344 11.60 -15.64 30.93
N SER A 345 10.40 -16.11 31.26
CA SER A 345 10.07 -16.87 32.47
C SER A 345 10.81 -18.21 32.60
N SER A 346 11.38 -18.77 31.53
CA SER A 346 12.08 -20.07 31.57
C SER A 346 13.36 -20.05 32.41
N HIS A 347 13.69 -21.16 33.10
CA HIS A 347 14.84 -21.22 34.02
C HIS A 347 16.21 -21.09 33.32
N VAL A 348 16.33 -21.50 32.05
CA VAL A 348 17.59 -21.46 31.29
C VAL A 348 17.95 -20.08 30.72
N THR A 349 17.14 -19.04 30.96
CA THR A 349 17.35 -17.68 30.44
C THR A 349 18.37 -16.85 31.25
N GLU A 350 19.17 -17.49 32.10
CA GLU A 350 20.14 -16.81 32.98
C GLU A 350 21.07 -15.82 32.24
N PRO A 351 21.65 -16.13 31.06
CA PRO A 351 22.46 -15.15 30.33
C PRO A 351 21.69 -13.88 29.94
N MET A 352 20.42 -14.02 29.56
CA MET A 352 19.54 -12.89 29.23
C MET A 352 19.16 -12.08 30.47
N ARG A 353 18.87 -12.75 31.60
CA ARG A 353 18.60 -12.08 32.88
C ARG A 353 19.81 -11.29 33.35
N LEU A 354 21.00 -11.90 33.29
CA LEU A 354 22.26 -11.22 33.61
C LEU A 354 22.49 -10.04 32.68
N TYR A 355 22.18 -10.16 31.38
CA TYR A 355 22.31 -9.06 30.44
C TYR A 355 21.45 -7.85 30.82
N PHE A 356 20.17 -8.07 31.12
CA PHE A 356 19.30 -6.99 31.56
C PHE A 356 19.72 -6.45 32.94
N LYS A 357 20.07 -7.32 33.89
CA LYS A 357 20.53 -6.91 35.23
C LYS A 357 21.78 -6.04 35.16
N ASN A 358 22.79 -6.45 34.38
CA ASN A 358 24.05 -5.71 34.20
C ASN A 358 23.86 -4.33 33.56
N ARG A 359 22.72 -4.12 32.89
CA ARG A 359 22.35 -2.87 32.22
C ARG A 359 21.23 -2.11 32.92
N GLU A 360 20.89 -2.53 34.14
CA GLU A 360 19.81 -1.90 34.88
C GLU A 360 18.47 -1.90 34.10
N LEU A 361 18.20 -2.95 33.32
CA LEU A 361 16.94 -3.08 32.58
C LEU A 361 15.94 -3.92 33.39
N LEU A 362 15.43 -3.31 34.47
CA LEU A 362 14.35 -3.87 35.28
C LEU A 362 13.00 -3.33 34.79
N PHE A 363 12.21 -4.17 34.13
CA PHE A 363 10.91 -3.82 33.56
C PHE A 363 9.84 -4.82 34.00
N LYS A 364 8.57 -4.49 33.75
CA LYS A 364 7.44 -5.40 33.99
C LYS A 364 7.48 -6.53 32.98
N VAL A 365 8.20 -7.60 33.35
CA VAL A 365 8.38 -8.79 32.51
C VAL A 365 7.03 -9.33 32.04
N ASP A 366 6.07 -9.47 32.94
CA ASP A 366 4.73 -10.00 32.61
C ASP A 366 4.02 -9.18 31.51
N GLU A 367 4.17 -7.85 31.51
CA GLU A 367 3.56 -7.00 30.48
C GLU A 367 4.28 -7.09 29.13
N VAL A 368 5.61 -7.29 29.13
CA VAL A 368 6.40 -7.48 27.90
C VAL A 368 6.20 -8.89 27.35
N GLU A 369 6.03 -9.88 28.20
CA GLU A 369 5.82 -11.28 27.82
C GLU A 369 4.44 -11.48 27.18
N LYS A 370 3.42 -10.73 27.63
CA LYS A 370 2.08 -10.70 27.01
C LYS A 370 2.09 -10.32 25.52
N THR A 371 3.02 -9.47 25.09
CA THR A 371 3.09 -9.05 23.67
C THR A 371 3.88 -10.01 22.79
N ASP A 372 4.42 -11.10 23.36
CA ASP A 372 5.24 -12.10 22.67
C ASP A 372 6.26 -11.46 21.71
N CYS A 373 7.00 -10.47 22.23
CA CYS A 373 7.94 -9.68 21.44
C CYS A 373 9.40 -10.01 21.75
N LEU A 374 9.67 -10.75 22.83
CA LEU A 374 11.01 -10.94 23.39
C LEU A 374 11.15 -12.33 24.00
N ARG A 375 12.05 -13.14 23.43
CA ARG A 375 12.35 -14.52 23.81
C ARG A 375 13.86 -14.76 23.88
N PHE A 376 14.26 -15.98 24.21
CA PHE A 376 15.65 -16.39 24.39
C PHE A 376 15.96 -17.69 23.65
N ASN A 377 17.14 -17.77 23.05
CA ASN A 377 17.70 -19.01 22.54
C ASN A 377 19.03 -19.31 23.26
N PRO A 378 19.20 -20.47 23.92
CA PRO A 378 20.40 -20.77 24.70
C PRO A 378 21.65 -21.04 23.85
N ALA A 379 21.50 -21.43 22.58
CA ALA A 379 22.61 -21.85 21.72
C ALA A 379 22.33 -21.53 20.24
N MET A 380 22.10 -20.25 19.94
CA MET A 380 21.82 -19.78 18.59
C MET A 380 23.09 -19.72 17.75
N ALA A 381 23.04 -20.32 16.56
CA ALA A 381 24.14 -20.24 15.59
C ALA A 381 24.39 -18.79 15.14
N TYR A 382 25.68 -18.42 15.08
CA TYR A 382 26.17 -17.16 14.57
C TYR A 382 26.95 -17.41 13.29
N TYR A 383 26.60 -16.64 12.26
CA TYR A 383 27.27 -16.65 10.97
C TYR A 383 27.97 -15.30 10.75
N ASP A 384 29.19 -15.33 10.22
CA ASP A 384 29.92 -14.14 9.80
C ASP A 384 29.34 -13.53 8.52
N GLU A 385 30.05 -12.58 7.90
CA GLU A 385 29.61 -11.91 6.66
C GLU A 385 29.77 -12.80 5.42
N ASP A 386 30.69 -13.76 5.47
CA ASP A 386 30.94 -14.74 4.40
C ASP A 386 29.97 -15.94 4.47
N GLY A 387 29.16 -16.02 5.53
CA GLY A 387 28.16 -17.06 5.74
C GLY A 387 28.70 -18.30 6.46
N ASN A 388 29.92 -18.24 7.01
CA ASN A 388 30.49 -19.34 7.78
C ASN A 388 29.95 -19.33 9.22
N GLU A 389 29.66 -20.52 9.76
CA GLU A 389 29.27 -20.65 11.17
C GLU A 389 30.51 -20.44 12.06
N VAL A 390 30.50 -19.37 12.85
CA VAL A 390 31.59 -19.05 13.79
C VAL A 390 31.41 -19.80 15.12
N GLY A 391 30.16 -20.06 15.50
CA GLY A 391 29.82 -20.78 16.72
C GLY A 391 28.39 -20.56 17.17
N LYS A 392 28.06 -21.11 18.34
CA LYS A 392 26.73 -20.99 18.96
C LYS A 392 26.81 -20.20 20.25
N PHE A 393 25.87 -19.29 20.43
CA PHE A 393 25.86 -18.38 21.58
C PHE A 393 24.44 -18.23 22.14
N PRO A 394 24.30 -17.99 23.46
CA PRO A 394 23.06 -17.47 24.02
C PRO A 394 22.61 -16.21 23.27
N ALA A 395 21.32 -16.06 22.99
CA ALA A 395 20.81 -14.91 22.25
C ALA A 395 19.45 -14.45 22.76
N ILE A 396 19.31 -13.13 22.91
CA ILE A 396 18.00 -12.49 23.02
C ILE A 396 17.44 -12.38 21.61
N VAL A 397 16.21 -12.83 21.43
CA VAL A 397 15.53 -12.84 20.14
C VAL A 397 14.28 -12.00 20.27
N CYS A 398 14.14 -10.98 19.43
CA CYS A 398 13.01 -10.08 19.44
C CYS A 398 12.22 -10.20 18.14
N ALA A 399 10.91 -10.31 18.24
CA ALA A 399 10.00 -10.31 17.10
C ALA A 399 9.83 -8.88 16.58
N ILE A 400 10.10 -8.68 15.30
CA ILE A 400 9.75 -7.45 14.58
C ILE A 400 8.42 -7.71 13.88
N ARG A 401 7.41 -6.90 14.21
CA ARG A 401 6.05 -7.08 13.70
C ARG A 401 5.60 -5.86 12.92
N ASP A 402 4.89 -6.08 11.81
CA ASP A 402 4.25 -5.04 11.00
C ASP A 402 3.11 -4.34 11.77
N VAL A 403 2.36 -3.44 11.13
CA VAL A 403 1.30 -2.65 11.79
C VAL A 403 0.09 -3.51 12.19
N GLU A 404 -0.19 -4.58 11.44
CA GLU A 404 -1.21 -5.59 11.73
C GLU A 404 -0.79 -6.56 12.86
N GLY A 405 0.50 -6.62 13.20
CA GLY A 405 1.04 -7.50 14.24
C GLY A 405 1.59 -8.83 13.72
N ASN A 406 1.67 -9.02 12.41
CA ASN A 406 2.28 -10.21 11.81
C ASN A 406 3.79 -10.21 12.01
N LEU A 407 4.37 -11.39 12.18
CA LEU A 407 5.82 -11.55 12.31
C LEU A 407 6.50 -11.29 10.96
N VAL A 408 7.33 -10.25 10.89
CA VAL A 408 8.08 -9.91 9.67
C VAL A 408 9.46 -10.57 9.68
N THR A 409 10.21 -10.36 10.76
CA THR A 409 11.56 -10.91 10.92
C THR A 409 11.99 -10.85 12.39
N LEU A 410 13.21 -11.32 12.69
CA LEU A 410 13.76 -11.38 14.03
C LEU A 410 14.99 -10.49 14.17
N HIS A 411 15.07 -9.77 15.27
CA HIS A 411 16.30 -9.13 15.72
C HIS A 411 16.97 -9.97 16.81
N ARG A 412 18.25 -10.29 16.65
CA ARG A 412 19.01 -11.15 17.56
C ARG A 412 20.13 -10.36 18.21
N THR A 413 20.24 -10.45 19.53
CA THR A 413 21.39 -9.94 20.29
C THR A 413 22.12 -11.13 20.91
N TYR A 414 23.29 -11.44 20.37
CA TYR A 414 24.13 -12.54 20.83
C TYR A 414 24.89 -12.16 22.10
N LEU A 415 24.91 -13.06 23.06
CA LEU A 415 25.43 -12.88 24.41
C LEU A 415 26.51 -13.89 24.76
N THR A 416 27.27 -13.58 25.79
CA THR A 416 28.07 -14.54 26.54
C THR A 416 27.24 -15.16 27.66
N GLN A 417 27.72 -16.27 28.23
CA GLN A 417 27.04 -16.92 29.36
C GLN A 417 26.87 -16.00 30.58
N ASN A 418 27.75 -15.00 30.73
CA ASN A 418 27.73 -14.04 31.84
C ASN A 418 26.89 -12.78 31.54
N GLY A 419 26.06 -12.79 30.49
CA GLY A 419 25.18 -11.69 30.14
C GLY A 419 25.90 -10.44 29.63
N LYS A 420 26.98 -10.61 28.88
CA LYS A 420 27.62 -9.52 28.09
C LYS A 420 27.35 -9.74 26.61
N LYS A 421 27.45 -8.71 25.77
CA LYS A 421 27.40 -8.90 24.30
C LYS A 421 28.52 -9.86 23.88
N ALA A 422 28.21 -10.80 22.98
CA ALA A 422 29.18 -11.75 22.45
C ALA A 422 30.32 -11.01 21.73
N LYS A 423 31.55 -11.52 21.83
CA LYS A 423 32.74 -10.97 21.18
C LYS A 423 32.84 -11.49 19.74
N VAL A 424 31.93 -11.02 18.89
CA VAL A 424 31.81 -11.39 17.46
C VAL A 424 31.77 -10.12 16.60
N GLY A 425 31.92 -10.25 15.29
CA GLY A 425 31.98 -9.11 14.35
C GLY A 425 30.83 -8.11 14.54
N ASN A 426 29.59 -8.61 14.64
CA ASN A 426 28.44 -7.80 15.05
C ASN A 426 27.49 -8.59 15.96
N ALA A 427 27.44 -8.22 17.25
CA ALA A 427 26.62 -8.91 18.24
C ALA A 427 25.10 -8.69 18.06
N LYS A 428 24.66 -7.70 17.27
CA LYS A 428 23.24 -7.43 16.99
C LYS A 428 22.96 -7.67 15.50
N LYS A 429 22.13 -8.66 15.16
CA LYS A 429 21.83 -9.03 13.77
C LYS A 429 20.33 -9.23 13.55
N MET A 430 19.79 -8.53 12.55
CA MET A 430 18.47 -8.82 12.00
C MET A 430 18.54 -10.05 11.07
N MET A 431 17.47 -10.84 10.98
CA MET A 431 17.32 -11.84 9.92
C MET A 431 16.92 -11.16 8.60
N PRO A 432 17.28 -11.74 7.43
CA PRO A 432 16.77 -11.25 6.15
C PRO A 432 15.24 -11.20 6.15
N ILE A 433 14.68 -10.30 5.35
CA ILE A 433 13.23 -10.10 5.24
C ILE A 433 12.73 -10.93 4.06
N PRO A 434 11.70 -11.78 4.22
CA PRO A 434 11.09 -12.48 3.12
C PRO A 434 10.43 -11.54 2.10
N ASP A 435 10.49 -11.88 0.81
CA ASP A 435 9.81 -11.15 -0.28
C ASP A 435 8.32 -10.99 -0.02
N GLY A 436 7.79 -9.79 -0.28
CA GLY A 436 6.40 -9.44 -0.06
C GLY A 436 6.04 -9.07 1.38
N LEU A 437 7.04 -9.05 2.28
CA LEU A 437 6.92 -8.39 3.59
C LEU A 437 7.75 -7.11 3.59
N ASP A 438 7.32 -6.14 4.39
CA ASP A 438 8.05 -4.88 4.59
C ASP A 438 8.29 -4.67 6.10
N VAL A 439 9.48 -4.17 6.41
CA VAL A 439 9.84 -3.74 7.77
C VAL A 439 9.50 -2.27 8.02
N ASN A 440 9.11 -1.52 6.99
CA ASN A 440 8.63 -0.16 7.17
C ASN A 440 7.39 -0.15 8.05
N GLY A 441 7.40 0.72 9.08
CA GLY A 441 6.35 0.74 10.10
C GLY A 441 6.45 -0.39 11.14
N ALA A 442 7.30 -1.39 10.92
CA ALA A 442 7.44 -2.52 11.82
C ALA A 442 8.28 -2.19 13.06
N ALA A 443 7.98 -2.84 14.19
CA ALA A 443 8.66 -2.60 15.46
C ALA A 443 8.67 -3.82 16.38
N ILE A 444 9.57 -3.78 17.37
CA ILE A 444 9.53 -4.65 18.54
C ILE A 444 8.60 -3.99 19.56
N ARG A 445 7.43 -4.59 19.80
CA ARG A 445 6.33 -4.01 20.57
C ARG A 445 6.42 -4.34 22.07
N LEU A 446 7.23 -3.60 22.82
CA LEU A 446 7.42 -3.83 24.27
C LEU A 446 6.23 -3.31 25.09
N GLY A 447 5.16 -4.09 25.17
CA GLY A 447 3.91 -3.73 25.85
C GLY A 447 2.91 -3.02 24.92
N GLU A 448 1.63 -3.08 25.30
CA GLU A 448 0.53 -2.41 24.60
C GLU A 448 0.41 -0.95 24.99
N PRO A 449 0.07 -0.01 24.09
CA PRO A 449 -0.08 1.40 24.43
C PRO A 449 -1.05 1.63 25.61
N THR A 450 -0.65 2.47 26.57
CA THR A 450 -1.45 2.77 27.75
C THR A 450 -1.95 4.21 27.72
N GLU A 451 -3.23 4.44 28.01
CA GLU A 451 -3.83 5.79 28.07
C GLU A 451 -3.68 6.60 26.77
N GLY A 452 -3.55 5.93 25.62
CA GLY A 452 -3.30 6.57 24.33
C GLY A 452 -1.89 7.16 24.18
N ILE A 453 -0.93 6.74 25.02
CA ILE A 453 0.47 7.17 25.01
C ILE A 453 1.37 5.99 24.66
N LEU A 454 2.29 6.22 23.73
CA LEU A 454 3.29 5.24 23.31
C LEU A 454 4.67 5.88 23.22
N GLY A 455 5.69 5.21 23.73
CA GLY A 455 7.07 5.56 23.45
C GLY A 455 7.58 4.88 22.18
N VAL A 456 8.54 5.51 21.51
CA VAL A 456 9.29 4.94 20.39
C VAL A 456 10.77 5.19 20.63
N ALA A 457 11.62 4.20 20.38
CA ALA A 457 13.07 4.34 20.47
C ALA A 457 13.76 3.58 19.34
N GLU A 458 15.01 3.96 19.04
CA GLU A 458 15.79 3.27 18.01
C GLU A 458 16.10 1.83 18.42
N GLY A 459 16.68 1.62 19.60
CA GLY A 459 17.15 0.31 20.05
C GLY A 459 16.36 -0.27 21.22
N LEU A 460 16.45 -1.60 21.37
CA LEU A 460 15.85 -2.36 22.47
C LEU A 460 16.29 -1.84 23.85
N GLU A 461 17.58 -1.52 24.03
CA GLU A 461 18.15 -1.06 25.31
C GLU A 461 17.60 0.32 25.70
N THR A 462 17.54 1.24 24.72
CA THR A 462 16.93 2.57 24.86
C THR A 462 15.45 2.47 25.22
N ALA A 463 14.70 1.63 24.50
CA ALA A 463 13.29 1.41 24.72
C ALA A 463 13.00 0.85 26.13
N LEU A 464 13.70 -0.20 26.54
CA LEU A 464 13.55 -0.79 27.88
C LEU A 464 13.99 0.16 29.00
N SER A 465 14.98 1.01 28.77
CA SER A 465 15.42 2.02 29.75
C SER A 465 14.32 3.06 30.00
N ALA A 466 13.74 3.59 28.91
CA ALA A 466 12.63 4.51 28.97
C ALA A 466 11.37 3.86 29.59
N TYR A 467 11.06 2.61 29.22
CA TYR A 467 9.93 1.89 29.77
C TYR A 467 10.12 1.65 31.28
N ARG A 468 11.29 1.20 31.73
CA ARG A 468 11.62 1.02 33.17
C ARG A 468 11.28 2.28 33.96
N VAL A 469 11.72 3.44 33.51
CA VAL A 469 11.61 4.67 34.31
C VAL A 469 10.23 5.31 34.22
N THR A 470 9.64 5.35 33.02
CA THR A 470 8.37 6.04 32.81
C THR A 470 7.14 5.18 33.07
N GLN A 471 7.31 3.85 33.03
CA GLN A 471 6.21 2.88 33.02
C GLN A 471 5.24 3.13 31.85
N ILE A 472 5.68 3.81 30.80
CA ILE A 472 4.97 3.97 29.53
C ILE A 472 5.60 2.96 28.57
N PRO A 473 4.82 2.10 27.91
CA PRO A 473 5.31 1.15 26.92
C PRO A 473 6.08 1.85 25.81
N VAL A 474 7.22 1.28 25.39
CA VAL A 474 8.11 1.90 24.40
C VAL A 474 8.48 0.88 23.34
N TRP A 475 8.11 1.12 22.08
CA TRP A 475 8.45 0.22 20.98
C TRP A 475 9.83 0.53 20.41
N SER A 476 10.58 -0.49 20.04
CA SER A 476 11.91 -0.36 19.41
C SER A 476 11.78 -0.52 17.89
N THR A 477 12.21 0.48 17.12
CA THR A 477 12.22 0.46 15.64
C THR A 477 13.46 -0.22 15.06
N VAL A 478 14.33 -0.74 15.93
CA VAL A 478 15.57 -1.47 15.62
C VAL A 478 16.72 -0.61 15.09
N ASN A 479 16.42 0.38 14.24
CA ASN A 479 17.38 1.39 13.79
C ASN A 479 16.69 2.73 13.49
N ALA A 480 17.49 3.79 13.30
CA ALA A 480 17.02 5.14 13.01
C ALA A 480 16.21 5.23 11.70
N THR A 481 16.60 4.51 10.65
CA THR A 481 15.91 4.54 9.33
C THR A 481 14.48 4.03 9.43
N LEU A 482 14.27 2.90 10.10
CA LEU A 482 12.93 2.33 10.32
C LEU A 482 12.07 3.19 11.25
N MET A 483 12.69 4.07 12.05
CA MET A 483 11.94 5.02 12.87
C MET A 483 11.17 6.02 12.00
N GLU A 484 11.71 6.45 10.87
CA GLU A 484 11.05 7.43 9.99
C GLU A 484 9.76 6.86 9.35
N SER A 485 9.76 5.56 9.07
CA SER A 485 8.60 4.86 8.52
C SER A 485 7.60 4.40 9.57
N PHE A 486 7.89 4.57 10.87
CA PHE A 486 7.01 4.15 11.97
C PHE A 486 5.55 4.59 11.78
N GLU A 487 4.64 3.67 12.10
CA GLU A 487 3.20 3.91 12.09
C GLU A 487 2.62 3.75 13.49
N VAL A 488 1.76 4.69 13.84
CA VAL A 488 1.15 4.76 15.16
C VAL A 488 -0.08 3.84 15.20
N PRO A 489 -0.17 2.90 16.16
CA PRO A 489 -1.34 2.04 16.30
C PRO A 489 -2.58 2.85 16.67
N GLU A 490 -3.76 2.30 16.37
CA GLU A 490 -5.03 2.95 16.66
C GLU A 490 -5.19 3.29 18.16
N GLY A 491 -5.83 4.42 18.45
CA GLY A 491 -6.07 4.88 19.82
C GLY A 491 -4.90 5.62 20.47
N VAL A 492 -3.70 5.62 19.87
CA VAL A 492 -2.58 6.43 20.35
C VAL A 492 -2.73 7.87 19.87
N HIS A 493 -2.74 8.81 20.80
CA HIS A 493 -2.81 10.25 20.53
C HIS A 493 -1.52 10.99 20.85
N THR A 494 -0.57 10.35 21.54
CA THR A 494 0.70 10.95 21.94
C THR A 494 1.85 9.96 21.82
N VAL A 495 2.91 10.39 21.14
CA VAL A 495 4.14 9.63 20.95
C VAL A 495 5.32 10.31 21.63
N LEU A 496 6.09 9.55 22.38
CA LEU A 496 7.33 9.99 23.02
C LEU A 496 8.52 9.34 22.31
N ILE A 497 9.28 10.12 21.53
CA ILE A 497 10.44 9.60 20.80
C ILE A 497 11.68 9.74 21.69
N TRP A 498 12.22 8.61 22.12
CA TRP A 498 13.46 8.49 22.89
C TRP A 498 14.62 8.32 21.91
N ALA A 499 15.12 9.45 21.41
CA ALA A 499 16.20 9.48 20.44
C ALA A 499 17.56 9.34 21.14
N ASP A 500 18.47 8.62 20.51
CA ASP A 500 19.87 8.54 20.93
C ASP A 500 20.59 9.84 20.52
N LYS A 501 21.58 10.25 21.31
CA LYS A 501 22.36 11.47 21.04
C LYS A 501 23.72 11.09 20.48
N ASP A 502 23.86 11.20 19.16
CA ASP A 502 25.05 10.81 18.41
C ASP A 502 25.77 12.00 17.79
N LYS A 503 27.07 11.85 17.51
CA LYS A 503 27.87 12.91 16.85
C LYS A 503 27.40 13.17 15.41
N SER A 504 26.82 12.17 14.76
CA SER A 504 26.25 12.26 13.41
C SER A 504 24.89 12.99 13.38
N VAL A 505 24.24 13.14 14.53
CA VAL A 505 22.88 13.71 14.67
C VAL A 505 21.84 12.88 13.88
N THR A 506 22.12 11.61 13.60
CA THR A 506 21.25 10.74 12.80
C THR A 506 19.98 10.42 13.59
N GLY A 507 20.13 10.01 14.85
CA GLY A 507 18.98 9.66 15.70
C GLY A 507 18.02 10.84 15.89
N GLU A 508 18.56 12.05 16.12
CA GLU A 508 17.77 13.27 16.24
C GLU A 508 17.09 13.66 14.93
N LYS A 509 17.77 13.54 13.78
CA LYS A 509 17.18 13.82 12.46
C LYS A 509 16.01 12.90 12.18
N SER A 510 16.18 11.59 12.33
CA SER A 510 15.12 10.60 12.09
C SER A 510 13.93 10.80 13.05
N ALA A 511 14.20 11.13 14.32
CA ALA A 511 13.15 11.48 15.29
C ALA A 511 12.34 12.71 14.86
N ASN A 512 13.00 13.74 14.32
CA ASN A 512 12.34 14.96 13.83
C ASN A 512 11.55 14.72 12.54
N VAL A 513 12.03 13.85 11.65
CA VAL A 513 11.28 13.40 10.46
C VAL A 513 10.00 12.70 10.88
N LEU A 514 10.08 11.74 11.81
CA LEU A 514 8.91 11.05 12.35
C LEU A 514 7.95 12.03 13.04
N LYS A 515 8.47 12.94 13.87
CA LYS A 515 7.68 13.99 14.51
C LYS A 515 6.86 14.79 13.50
N ALA A 516 7.50 15.33 12.46
CA ALA A 516 6.80 16.14 11.46
C ALA A 516 5.72 15.33 10.71
N LYS A 517 5.99 14.04 10.41
CA LYS A 517 5.02 13.13 9.78
C LYS A 517 3.79 12.90 10.68
N LEU A 518 4.01 12.65 11.96
CA LEU A 518 2.94 12.32 12.90
C LEU A 518 2.13 13.55 13.35
N GLU A 519 2.77 14.71 13.54
CA GLU A 519 2.07 15.96 13.88
C GLU A 519 1.10 16.39 12.76
N LYS A 520 1.46 16.18 11.48
CA LYS A 520 0.55 16.38 10.34
C LYS A 520 -0.68 15.49 10.38
N ARG A 521 -0.60 14.35 11.08
CA ARG A 521 -1.73 13.42 11.30
C ARG A 521 -2.49 13.70 12.60
N GLY A 522 -2.21 14.83 13.27
CA GLY A 522 -2.85 15.21 14.53
C GLY A 522 -2.31 14.46 15.76
N ILE A 523 -1.22 13.70 15.62
CA ILE A 523 -0.58 13.01 16.75
C ILE A 523 0.39 13.95 17.43
N ARG A 524 0.29 14.08 18.76
CA ARG A 524 1.24 14.89 19.53
C ARG A 524 2.55 14.13 19.69
N VAL A 525 3.67 14.77 19.38
CA VAL A 525 4.97 14.12 19.46
C VAL A 525 5.96 14.93 20.27
N TYR A 526 6.63 14.27 21.21
CA TYR A 526 7.72 14.86 22.00
C TYR A 526 9.00 14.07 21.79
N VAL A 527 10.04 14.74 21.29
CA VAL A 527 11.37 14.16 21.12
C VAL A 527 12.18 14.42 22.38
N LEU A 528 12.74 13.37 22.95
CA LEU A 528 13.55 13.38 24.16
C LEU A 528 14.97 12.95 23.81
N LEU A 529 15.94 13.79 24.17
CA LEU A 529 17.37 13.52 24.01
C LEU A 529 18.07 13.46 25.37
N PRO A 530 19.10 12.60 25.52
CA PRO A 530 19.99 12.63 26.67
C PRO A 530 20.59 14.02 26.91
N LYS A 531 20.46 14.52 28.14
CA LYS A 531 21.06 15.81 28.54
C LYS A 531 22.57 15.72 28.72
N LEU A 532 23.08 14.51 29.00
CA LEU A 532 24.49 14.26 29.19
C LEU A 532 25.32 14.65 27.94
N PRO A 533 26.55 15.15 28.12
CA PRO A 533 27.46 15.38 27.01
C PRO A 533 27.95 14.03 26.45
N ILE A 534 28.21 13.98 25.14
CA ILE A 534 28.80 12.80 24.51
C ILE A 534 30.25 12.65 25.02
N PRO A 535 30.64 11.52 25.63
CA PRO A 535 32.02 11.32 26.05
C PRO A 535 33.01 11.44 24.87
N PRO A 536 34.22 11.98 25.05
CA PRO A 536 35.13 12.28 23.94
C PRO A 536 35.40 11.10 22.98
N ARG A 537 35.56 9.89 23.54
CA ARG A 537 35.85 8.65 22.78
C ARG A 537 34.60 7.88 22.34
N ALA A 538 33.40 8.31 22.73
CA ALA A 538 32.15 7.67 22.33
C ALA A 538 31.65 8.23 20.99
N LYS A 539 30.89 7.41 20.26
CA LYS A 539 30.19 7.83 19.03
C LYS A 539 28.87 8.57 19.33
N GLY A 540 28.31 8.31 20.50
CA GLY A 540 27.07 8.90 21.01
C GLY A 540 26.84 8.50 22.45
N ILE A 541 25.68 8.86 22.96
CA ILE A 541 25.16 8.45 24.26
C ILE A 541 23.69 8.07 24.08
N ASP A 542 23.31 6.90 24.60
CA ASP A 542 21.94 6.40 24.54
C ASP A 542 21.23 6.53 25.91
N TRP A 543 19.94 6.21 25.96
CA TRP A 543 19.18 6.28 27.23
C TRP A 543 19.55 5.18 28.22
N ASN A 544 20.19 4.08 27.80
CA ASN A 544 20.72 3.09 28.74
C ASN A 544 21.97 3.61 29.43
N ASP A 545 22.84 4.34 28.74
CA ASP A 545 23.98 5.03 29.36
C ASP A 545 23.52 6.07 30.39
N VAL A 546 22.44 6.82 30.10
CA VAL A 546 21.81 7.74 31.05
C VAL A 546 21.32 6.99 32.29
N LEU A 547 20.63 5.87 32.11
CA LEU A 547 20.13 5.05 33.21
C LEU A 547 21.27 4.50 34.08
N MET A 548 22.32 3.98 33.46
CA MET A 548 23.48 3.42 34.16
C MET A 548 24.28 4.47 34.94
N SER A 549 24.28 5.73 34.48
CA SER A 549 25.08 6.80 35.08
C SER A 549 24.30 7.67 36.09
N GLN A 550 23.03 7.96 35.81
CA GLN A 550 22.20 8.89 36.59
C GLN A 550 20.97 8.22 37.21
N GLY A 551 20.76 6.92 36.97
CA GLY A 551 19.55 6.23 37.39
C GLY A 551 18.28 6.86 36.79
N SER A 552 17.18 6.80 37.52
CA SER A 552 15.91 7.41 37.11
C SER A 552 15.94 8.94 37.08
N LEU A 553 16.90 9.59 37.75
CA LEU A 553 17.01 11.06 37.79
C LEU A 553 17.48 11.66 36.46
N GLY A 554 18.13 10.86 35.61
CA GLY A 554 18.51 11.27 34.26
C GLY A 554 17.32 11.39 33.28
N PHE A 555 16.13 10.91 33.68
CA PHE A 555 14.92 10.90 32.87
C PHE A 555 13.93 11.97 33.36
N PRO A 556 13.01 12.41 32.49
CA PRO A 556 11.83 13.14 32.94
C PRO A 556 11.04 12.33 33.97
N ASN A 557 10.56 13.01 35.02
CA ASN A 557 9.72 12.38 36.02
C ASN A 557 8.42 11.84 35.37
N ALA A 558 8.12 10.56 35.59
CA ALA A 558 7.01 9.86 34.94
C ALA A 558 5.63 10.48 35.22
N ARG A 559 5.40 10.91 36.48
CA ARG A 559 4.15 11.56 36.89
C ARG A 559 4.04 12.93 36.24
N TYR A 560 5.11 13.73 36.31
CA TYR A 560 5.16 15.01 35.63
C TYR A 560 4.91 14.90 34.12
N LEU A 561 5.48 13.88 33.47
CA LEU A 561 5.31 13.63 32.04
C LEU A 561 3.85 13.30 31.71
N ARG A 562 3.20 12.42 32.48
CA ARG A 562 1.77 12.12 32.33
C ARG A 562 0.90 13.36 32.58
N ASP A 563 1.15 14.09 33.67
CA ASP A 563 0.41 15.32 34.00
C ASP A 563 0.59 16.41 32.94
N PHE A 564 1.78 16.50 32.34
CA PHE A 564 2.06 17.40 31.23
C PHE A 564 1.26 17.01 29.97
N ILE A 565 1.27 15.73 29.60
CA ILE A 565 0.50 15.21 28.45
C ILE A 565 -1.01 15.41 28.67
N ALA A 566 -1.50 15.15 29.88
CA ALA A 566 -2.91 15.31 30.24
C ALA A 566 -3.36 16.78 30.18
N ARG A 567 -2.58 17.70 30.75
CA ARG A 567 -2.86 19.15 30.68
C ARG A 567 -2.90 19.66 29.23
N ARG A 568 -1.89 19.29 28.44
CA ARG A 568 -1.85 19.62 27.01
C ARG A 568 -2.99 18.98 26.22
N ARG A 569 -3.54 17.84 26.66
CA ARG A 569 -4.75 17.27 26.04
C ARG A 569 -5.98 18.12 26.33
N ALA A 570 -6.14 18.58 27.58
CA ALA A 570 -7.29 19.37 28.01
C ALA A 570 -7.32 20.77 27.37
N GLU A 571 -6.16 21.37 27.11
CA GLU A 571 -6.05 22.67 26.43
C GLU A 571 -6.51 22.60 24.96
N TYR A 572 -6.29 21.48 24.28
CA TYR A 572 -6.64 21.30 22.86
C TYR A 572 -8.04 20.70 22.64
N GLY A 573 -8.65 20.07 23.66
CA GLY A 573 -10.04 19.61 23.60
C GLY A 573 -11.08 20.73 23.75
N ARG A 574 -10.65 22.00 23.82
CA ARG A 574 -11.50 23.20 23.91
C ARG A 574 -11.63 23.97 22.59
N HIS A 575 -11.20 23.39 21.46
CA HIS A 575 -11.27 24.02 20.15
C HIS A 575 -11.98 23.15 19.13
#